data_AF-A0A6G1RN62-F1
#
_entry.id   AF-A0A6G1RN62-F1
#
_cell.length_a   1.000
_cell.length_b   1.000
_cell.length_c   1.000
_cell.angle_alpha   90.00
_cell.angle_beta   90.00
_cell.angle_gamma   90.00
#
_symmetry.space_group_name_H-M   'P 1'
#
loop_
_entity.id
_entity.type
_entity.pdbx_description
1 polymer ?
#
loop_
_entity_poly.entity_id
_entity_poly.type
_entity_poly.pdbx_seq_one_letter_code
_entity_poly.pdbx_strand_id
1 'polypeptide(L)'
;AEGAKGRSPGESLAHGIPESCLRYIKQGVFSVTDPHVEIFLVARVEKVLQGSITHCAEPYMKNSDPGKTAQKVHKVAKQVCSRLGQYRMPFGWAARPVFKDSQGTLDAEGKFSPL
;
A
#
# COMPACT_ATOMS: atom_id res chain seq x y z
N ALA A 1 -26.71 16.39 6.74
CA ALA A 1 -25.90 17.60 6.98
C ALA A 1 -24.44 17.21 6.78
N GLU A 2 -23.91 17.45 5.58
CA GLU A 2 -22.50 17.25 5.26
C GLU A 2 -21.65 18.28 6.02
N GLY A 3 -20.79 17.78 6.90
CA GLY A 3 -19.73 18.59 7.50
C GLY A 3 -18.57 18.70 6.54
N ALA A 4 -18.53 19.77 5.74
CA ALA A 4 -17.36 20.16 4.97
C ALA A 4 -16.22 20.54 5.95
N LYS A 5 -15.40 19.56 6.32
CA LYS A 5 -14.22 19.79 7.15
C LYS A 5 -13.16 20.46 6.29
N GLY A 6 -12.88 21.73 6.58
CA GLY A 6 -11.96 22.57 5.83
C GLY A 6 -10.61 21.91 5.57
N ARG A 7 -10.15 22.05 4.32
CA ARG A 7 -8.87 21.53 3.82
C ARG A 7 -7.74 22.13 4.63
N SER A 8 -6.94 21.28 5.27
CA SER A 8 -5.80 21.75 6.07
C SER A 8 -4.66 22.13 5.12
N PRO A 9 -3.96 23.27 5.32
CA PRO A 9 -2.80 23.61 4.50
C PRO A 9 -1.69 22.60 4.78
N GLY A 10 -1.52 21.62 3.87
CA GLY A 10 -0.56 20.53 4.00
C GLY A 10 -1.08 19.12 3.69
N GLU A 11 -2.35 18.94 3.31
CA GLU A 11 -2.86 17.61 2.93
C GLU A 11 -2.30 17.15 1.58
N SER A 12 -1.38 16.17 1.63
CA SER A 12 -0.89 15.45 0.45
C SER A 12 -2.04 14.65 -0.18
N LEU A 13 -2.15 14.75 -1.50
CA LEU A 13 -3.16 14.05 -2.30
C LEU A 13 -2.49 12.95 -3.11
N ALA A 14 -3.07 11.75 -3.13
CA ALA A 14 -2.72 10.73 -4.11
C ALA A 14 -3.91 10.56 -5.06
N HIS A 15 -3.70 10.83 -6.35
CA HIS A 15 -4.72 10.74 -7.40
C HIS A 15 -6.03 11.48 -7.08
N GLY A 16 -5.93 12.65 -6.43
CA GLY A 16 -7.09 13.48 -6.06
C GLY A 16 -7.80 13.06 -4.77
N ILE A 17 -7.34 11.99 -4.11
CA ILE A 17 -7.87 11.55 -2.82
C ILE A 17 -6.92 11.99 -1.70
N PRO A 18 -7.42 12.57 -0.58
CA PRO A 18 -6.62 12.85 0.60
C PRO A 18 -5.89 11.58 1.08
N GLU A 19 -4.58 11.66 1.27
CA GLU A 19 -3.79 10.51 1.76
C GLU A 19 -4.31 9.97 3.10
N SER A 20 -4.96 10.81 3.91
CA SER A 20 -5.62 10.42 5.16
C SER A 20 -6.70 9.35 4.94
N CYS A 21 -7.46 9.44 3.84
CA CYS A 21 -8.46 8.45 3.43
C CYS A 21 -7.82 7.15 2.95
N LEU A 22 -6.55 7.21 2.51
CA LEU A 22 -5.82 6.06 1.96
C LEU A 22 -5.04 5.29 3.04
N ARG A 23 -5.00 5.76 4.29
CA ARG A 23 -4.19 5.14 5.36
C ARG A 23 -4.63 3.72 5.72
N TYR A 24 -5.89 3.36 5.51
CA TYR A 24 -6.45 2.05 5.88
C TYR A 24 -7.55 1.58 4.91
N ILE A 25 -7.27 1.61 3.61
CA ILE A 25 -8.22 1.15 2.60
C ILE A 25 -8.47 -0.35 2.78
N LYS A 26 -9.72 -0.74 2.97
CA LYS A 26 -10.15 -2.15 3.05
C LYS A 26 -11.01 -2.59 1.88
N GLN A 27 -11.56 -1.65 1.13
CA GLN A 27 -12.51 -1.88 0.05
C GLN A 27 -12.29 -0.86 -1.07
N GLY A 28 -12.61 -1.26 -2.30
CA GLY A 28 -12.61 -0.40 -3.47
C GLY A 28 -13.71 -0.84 -4.43
N VAL A 29 -14.30 0.10 -5.15
CA VAL A 29 -15.32 -0.15 -6.16
C VAL A 29 -14.74 0.18 -7.52
N PHE A 30 -14.82 -0.77 -8.46
CA PHE A 30 -14.31 -0.63 -9.82
C PHE A 30 -15.42 -0.97 -10.80
N SER A 31 -15.54 -0.20 -11.87
CA SER A 31 -16.47 -0.48 -12.97
C SER A 31 -15.71 -1.13 -14.12
N VAL A 32 -16.22 -2.25 -14.62
CA VAL A 32 -15.67 -2.95 -15.78
C VAL A 32 -16.78 -3.08 -16.81
N THR A 33 -16.61 -2.46 -17.97
CA THR A 33 -17.62 -2.47 -19.03
C THR A 33 -17.58 -3.75 -19.86
N ASP A 34 -16.38 -4.30 -20.08
CA ASP A 34 -16.17 -5.52 -20.86
C ASP A 34 -15.29 -6.51 -20.06
N PRO A 35 -15.89 -7.53 -19.42
CA PRO A 35 -15.14 -8.49 -18.62
C PRO A 35 -14.17 -9.31 -19.48
N HIS A 36 -12.90 -9.38 -19.05
CA HIS A 36 -11.86 -10.07 -19.81
C HIS A 36 -10.83 -10.74 -18.89
N VAL A 37 -10.29 -11.89 -19.31
CA VAL A 37 -9.27 -12.65 -18.56
C VAL A 37 -7.95 -11.89 -18.38
N GLU A 38 -7.70 -10.87 -19.22
CA GLU A 38 -6.51 -10.02 -19.14
C GLU A 38 -6.68 -8.79 -18.23
N ILE A 39 -7.78 -8.70 -17.49
CA ILE A 39 -7.95 -7.66 -16.46
C ILE A 39 -7.38 -8.18 -15.15
N PHE A 40 -6.39 -7.46 -14.62
CA PHE A 40 -5.69 -7.81 -13.39
C PHE A 40 -5.89 -6.76 -12.30
N LEU A 41 -6.04 -7.24 -11.07
CA LEU A 41 -5.82 -6.40 -9.89
C LEU A 41 -4.33 -6.43 -9.57
N VAL A 42 -3.69 -5.27 -9.61
CA VAL A 42 -2.27 -5.11 -9.31
C VAL A 42 -2.10 -4.45 -7.94
N ALA A 43 -1.48 -5.18 -7.00
CA ALA A 43 -1.01 -4.64 -5.75
C ALA A 43 0.44 -4.18 -5.92
N ARG A 44 0.66 -2.86 -5.98
CA ARG A 44 2.00 -2.27 -6.03
C ARG A 44 2.41 -1.82 -4.63
N VAL A 45 3.60 -2.23 -4.20
CA VAL A 45 4.21 -1.82 -2.93
C VAL A 45 5.37 -0.89 -3.23
N GLU A 46 5.30 0.31 -2.68
CA GLU A 46 6.38 1.28 -2.72
C GLU A 46 6.97 1.46 -1.33
N LYS A 47 8.31 1.50 -1.26
CA LYS A 47 9.06 1.74 -0.03
C LYS A 47 9.49 3.21 0.01
N VAL A 48 9.29 3.87 1.14
CA VAL A 48 9.87 5.20 1.39
C VAL A 48 11.40 5.08 1.36
N LEU A 49 12.07 6.04 0.70
CA LEU A 49 13.53 6.06 0.64
C LEU A 49 14.09 6.10 2.08
N GLN A 50 14.83 5.06 2.43
CA GLN A 50 15.41 4.88 3.74
C GLN A 50 16.65 4.00 3.63
N GLY A 51 17.82 4.62 3.87
CA GLY A 51 19.11 3.98 4.08
C GLY A 51 19.45 2.78 3.18
N SER A 52 20.35 1.94 3.66
CA SER A 52 20.58 0.62 3.07
C SER A 52 19.40 -0.32 3.40
N ILE A 53 18.95 -1.10 2.42
CA ILE A 53 17.88 -2.09 2.60
C ILE A 53 18.26 -3.11 3.67
N THR A 54 19.51 -3.59 3.66
CA THR A 54 20.04 -4.54 4.65
C THR A 54 19.91 -4.00 6.07
N HIS A 55 20.29 -2.74 6.30
CA HIS A 55 20.17 -2.11 7.61
C HIS A 55 18.70 -1.91 8.03
N CYS A 56 17.81 -1.59 7.09
CA CYS A 56 16.39 -1.42 7.37
C CYS A 56 15.72 -2.75 7.72
N ALA A 57 16.16 -3.85 7.10
CA ALA A 57 15.61 -5.19 7.32
C ALA A 57 16.19 -5.87 8.58
N GLU A 58 17.41 -5.52 8.98
CA GLU A 58 18.13 -6.11 10.12
C GLU A 58 17.30 -6.22 11.42
N PRO A 59 16.52 -5.20 11.85
CA PRO A 59 15.71 -5.29 13.07
C PRO A 59 14.62 -6.37 13.00
N TYR A 60 14.18 -6.75 11.79
CA TYR A 60 13.15 -7.76 11.59
C TYR A 60 13.71 -9.18 11.48
N MET A 61 15.02 -9.30 11.21
CA MET A 61 15.70 -10.59 11.09
C MET A 61 16.32 -11.07 12.40
N LYS A 62 16.60 -10.16 13.34
CA LYS A 62 17.23 -10.51 14.62
C LYS A 62 16.18 -10.86 15.67
N ASN A 63 16.43 -11.94 16.42
CA ASN A 63 15.55 -12.43 17.48
C ASN A 63 15.73 -11.66 18.81
N SER A 64 15.81 -10.33 18.75
CA SER A 64 15.87 -9.46 19.93
C SER A 64 14.48 -9.25 20.54
N ASP A 65 14.42 -8.63 21.73
CA ASP A 65 13.15 -8.28 22.40
C ASP A 65 12.16 -7.61 21.42
N PRO A 66 11.05 -8.28 21.06
CA PRO A 66 10.16 -7.81 20.00
C PRO A 66 9.49 -6.48 20.33
N GLY A 67 9.21 -6.23 21.62
CA GLY A 67 8.56 -5.00 22.09
C GLY A 67 9.44 -3.76 21.91
N LYS A 68 10.68 -3.82 22.39
CA LYS A 68 11.68 -2.75 22.23
C LYS A 68 12.02 -2.53 20.76
N THR A 69 12.13 -3.61 19.99
CA THR A 69 12.45 -3.55 18.56
C THR A 69 11.32 -2.88 17.78
N ALA A 70 10.07 -3.27 18.03
CA ALA A 70 8.90 -2.66 17.39
C ALA A 70 8.80 -1.16 17.67
N GLN A 71 8.99 -0.74 18.94
CA GLN A 71 8.97 0.69 19.28
C GLN A 71 10.08 1.48 18.59
N LYS A 72 11.30 0.93 18.54
CA LYS A 72 12.44 1.57 17.85
C LYS A 72 12.16 1.72 16.36
N VAL A 73 11.72 0.65 15.70
CA VAL A 73 11.37 0.63 14.28
C VAL A 73 10.26 1.63 13.98
N HIS A 74 9.20 1.68 14.79
CA HIS A 74 8.09 2.63 14.63
C HIS A 74 8.57 4.08 14.74
N LYS A 75 9.43 4.38 15.71
CA LYS A 75 10.01 5.73 15.87
C LYS A 75 10.81 6.14 14.64
N VAL A 76 11.65 5.24 14.12
CA VAL A 76 12.43 5.47 12.89
C VAL A 76 11.50 5.67 11.69
N ALA A 77 10.49 4.82 11.52
CA ALA A 77 9.53 4.91 10.43
C ALA A 77 8.81 6.27 10.43
N LYS A 78 8.32 6.73 11.60
CA LYS A 78 7.71 8.07 11.74
C LYS A 78 8.65 9.19 11.32
N GLN A 79 9.90 9.15 11.78
CA GLN A 79 10.89 10.17 11.47
C GLN A 79 11.22 10.19 9.96
N VAL A 80 11.42 9.02 9.37
CA VAL A 80 11.71 8.88 7.94
C VAL A 80 10.53 9.34 7.10
N CYS A 81 9.31 8.88 7.39
CA CYS A 81 8.12 9.26 6.63
C CYS A 81 7.80 10.76 6.73
N SER A 82 8.07 11.40 7.86
CA SER A 82 7.91 12.85 8.00
C SER A 82 8.81 13.64 7.03
N ARG A 83 10.05 13.18 6.83
CA ARG A 83 11.03 13.86 5.98
C ARG A 83 11.02 13.41 4.52
N LEU A 84 10.84 12.11 4.29
CA LEU A 84 11.04 11.45 3.00
C LEU A 84 9.77 10.78 2.48
N GLY A 85 8.60 10.91 3.12
CA GLY A 85 7.39 10.16 2.77
C GLY A 85 6.93 10.30 1.32
N GLN A 86 7.25 11.43 0.69
CA GLN A 86 6.97 11.71 -0.72
C GLN A 86 7.99 11.09 -1.68
N TYR A 87 9.20 10.75 -1.19
CA TYR A 87 10.25 10.12 -1.97
C TYR A 87 10.20 8.61 -1.77
N ARG A 88 9.73 7.90 -2.79
CA ARG A 88 9.48 6.47 -2.73
C ARG A 88 10.23 5.77 -3.84
N MET A 89 10.65 4.54 -3.58
CA MET A 89 11.19 3.63 -4.59
C MET A 89 10.23 2.45 -4.81
N PRO A 90 10.19 1.89 -6.02
CA PRO A 90 9.55 0.59 -6.25
C PRO A 90 10.17 -0.45 -5.31
N PHE A 91 9.32 -1.26 -4.66
CA PHE A 91 9.77 -2.34 -3.77
C PHE A 91 9.34 -3.70 -4.28
N GLY A 92 8.05 -3.84 -4.58
CA GLY A 92 7.51 -5.09 -5.10
C GLY A 92 6.13 -4.86 -5.69
N TRP A 93 5.61 -5.88 -6.35
CA TRP A 93 4.26 -5.89 -6.86
C TRP A 93 3.77 -7.33 -6.96
N ALA A 94 2.45 -7.48 -6.95
CA ALA A 94 1.78 -8.73 -7.27
C ALA A 94 0.57 -8.42 -8.13
N ALA A 95 0.21 -9.33 -9.02
CA ALA A 95 -0.97 -9.22 -9.85
C ALA A 95 -1.78 -10.52 -9.77
N ARG A 96 -3.09 -10.40 -9.85
CA ARG A 96 -3.99 -11.54 -10.03
C ARG A 96 -5.10 -11.19 -11.01
N PRO A 97 -5.57 -12.14 -11.83
CA PRO A 97 -6.72 -11.90 -12.69
C PRO A 97 -7.95 -11.60 -11.83
N VAL A 98 -8.84 -10.77 -12.38
CA VAL A 98 -10.15 -10.44 -11.78
C VAL A 98 -11.21 -11.44 -12.24
N PHE A 99 -11.12 -11.88 -13.50
CA PHE A 99 -12.08 -12.79 -14.12
C PHE A 99 -11.42 -14.13 -14.48
N LYS A 100 -12.17 -15.23 -14.32
CA LYS A 100 -11.77 -16.58 -14.70
C LYS A 100 -11.93 -16.86 -16.19
N ASP A 101 -12.84 -16.12 -16.83
CA ASP A 101 -13.21 -16.26 -18.23
C ASP A 101 -13.65 -14.90 -18.81
N SER A 102 -13.76 -14.83 -20.14
CA SER A 102 -14.27 -13.66 -20.86
C SER A 102 -15.81 -13.57 -20.85
N GLN A 103 -16.49 -14.37 -20.03
CA GLN A 103 -17.94 -14.24 -19.76
C GLN A 103 -18.20 -13.43 -18.48
N GLY A 104 -17.14 -13.03 -17.77
CA GLY A 104 -17.21 -12.19 -16.60
C GLY A 104 -17.38 -12.94 -15.29
N THR A 105 -17.08 -14.25 -15.26
CA THR A 105 -17.05 -14.99 -14.00
C THR A 105 -15.92 -14.44 -13.11
N LEU A 106 -16.27 -13.84 -11.97
CA LEU A 106 -15.30 -13.27 -11.04
C LEU A 106 -14.48 -14.35 -10.32
N ASP A 107 -13.19 -14.08 -10.14
CA ASP A 107 -12.33 -14.85 -9.25
C ASP A 107 -12.31 -14.25 -7.84
N ALA A 108 -13.35 -14.60 -7.07
CA ALA A 108 -13.52 -14.18 -5.68
C ALA A 108 -12.50 -14.81 -4.71
N GLU A 109 -12.05 -16.03 -5.02
CA GLU A 109 -11.09 -16.79 -4.20
C GLU A 109 -9.64 -16.60 -4.65
N GLY A 110 -9.42 -15.78 -5.69
CA GLY A 110 -8.11 -15.48 -6.24
C GLY A 110 -7.20 -14.87 -5.19
N LYS A 111 -6.09 -15.55 -4.91
CA LYS A 111 -5.02 -15.07 -4.02
C LYS A 111 -3.88 -14.51 -4.84
N PHE A 112 -3.21 -13.49 -4.31
CA PHE A 112 -1.88 -13.15 -4.82
C PHE A 112 -0.96 -14.32 -4.49
N SER A 113 -0.43 -14.97 -5.52
CA SER A 113 0.58 -16.00 -5.36
C SER A 113 1.85 -15.38 -4.76
N PRO A 114 2.53 -16.05 -3.82
CA PRO A 114 3.87 -15.65 -3.42
C PRO A 114 4.81 -15.77 -4.63
N LEU A 115 5.70 -14.78 -4.79
CA LEU A 115 6.81 -14.81 -5.76
C LEU A 115 7.90 -15.78 -5.29
#